data_AF-A0A7S0W2V6-F1
#
_entry.id   AF-A0A7S0W2V6-F1
#
_cell.length_a   1.000
_cell.length_b   1.000
_cell.length_c   1.000
_cell.angle_alpha   90.00
_cell.angle_beta   90.00
_cell.angle_gamma   90.00
#
_symmetry.space_group_name_H-M   'P 1'
#
loop_
_entity.id
_entity.type
_entity.pdbx_description
1 polymer ?
#
loop_
_entity_poly.entity_id
_entity_poly.type
_entity_poly.pdbx_seq_one_letter_code
_entity_poly.pdbx_strand_id
1 'polypeptide(L)'
;MNRALQVNGGGGSNGQPAPASTPPATQSSPSLQPGNPVMPAPLPSSAAPDKHEGGRGTVKGRCSYEGCGRPTQSSKFFKIDDKRKAGGQDWSALAGRVLCDTCYVRFLRNGTLERTRNKPLDASERRCTYPGCERPTQSSKFLKIDGRTAAGGQDWSALTGSVLCNTCYARYLRNGTLERTSGGSGIVRGG
;
A
#
# COMPACT_ATOMS: atom_id res chain seq x y z
N MET A 1 9.24 -28.62 -62.73
CA MET A 1 7.91 -29.10 -63.19
C MET A 1 6.98 -29.14 -61.98
N ASN A 2 5.87 -28.39 -62.08
CA ASN A 2 4.58 -28.50 -61.35
C ASN A 2 4.57 -28.24 -59.83
N ARG A 3 3.92 -27.15 -59.36
CA ARG A 3 2.47 -27.00 -58.98
C ARG A 3 2.10 -27.95 -57.82
N ALA A 4 1.40 -27.56 -56.77
CA ALA A 4 0.36 -26.55 -56.64
C ALA A 4 0.19 -26.08 -55.18
N LEU A 5 -0.35 -24.86 -55.05
CA LEU A 5 -1.03 -24.34 -53.86
C LEU A 5 -2.20 -25.22 -53.45
N GLN A 6 -2.43 -25.38 -52.14
CA GLN A 6 -3.77 -25.67 -51.64
C GLN A 6 -4.13 -24.80 -50.44
N VAL A 7 -5.03 -23.88 -50.75
CA VAL A 7 -5.86 -23.04 -49.88
C VAL A 7 -7.03 -23.88 -49.37
N ASN A 8 -7.32 -23.78 -48.07
CA ASN A 8 -8.60 -24.09 -47.44
C ASN A 8 -8.70 -23.11 -46.25
N GLY A 9 -9.77 -22.32 -46.03
CA GLY A 9 -11.16 -22.50 -46.39
C GLY A 9 -11.95 -22.69 -45.09
N GLY A 10 -12.63 -21.64 -44.61
CA GLY A 10 -13.47 -21.66 -43.40
C GLY A 10 -13.19 -20.47 -42.49
N GLY A 11 -14.15 -19.71 -41.98
CA GLY A 11 -15.59 -19.73 -42.11
C GLY A 11 -16.11 -18.38 -41.59
N GLY A 12 -17.26 -17.98 -42.09
CA GLY A 12 -17.86 -16.69 -41.80
C GLY A 12 -18.24 -16.49 -40.33
N SER A 13 -18.22 -15.22 -39.92
CA SER A 13 -19.09 -14.72 -38.85
C SER A 13 -19.40 -13.25 -39.15
N ASN A 14 -20.47 -13.02 -39.90
CA ASN A 14 -21.17 -11.74 -39.86
C ASN A 14 -21.90 -11.68 -38.51
N GLY A 15 -21.27 -11.05 -37.52
CA GLY A 15 -21.90 -10.68 -36.25
C GLY A 15 -22.22 -9.19 -36.27
N GLN A 16 -23.50 -8.88 -36.43
CA GLN A 16 -24.06 -7.53 -36.30
C GLN A 16 -23.60 -6.81 -35.01
N PRO A 17 -23.39 -5.49 -35.06
CA PRO A 17 -23.26 -4.68 -33.85
C PRO A 17 -24.59 -4.66 -33.09
N ALA A 18 -24.52 -4.95 -31.79
CA ALA A 18 -25.65 -4.83 -30.88
C ALA A 18 -26.14 -3.37 -30.80
N PRO A 19 -27.46 -3.11 -30.76
CA PRO A 19 -27.99 -1.77 -30.51
C PRO A 19 -27.65 -1.31 -29.09
N ALA A 20 -27.29 -0.04 -28.98
CA ALA A 20 -27.06 0.66 -27.72
C ALA A 20 -28.33 0.62 -26.86
N SER A 21 -28.27 -0.12 -25.75
CA SER A 21 -29.27 -0.04 -24.69
C SER A 21 -29.09 1.28 -23.94
N THR A 22 -30.01 2.21 -24.22
CA THR A 22 -30.27 3.41 -23.43
C THR A 22 -30.48 3.04 -21.96
N PRO A 23 -29.73 3.60 -21.01
CA PRO A 23 -30.08 3.47 -19.59
C PRO A 23 -31.35 4.30 -19.28
N PRO A 24 -32.20 3.83 -18.35
CA PRO A 24 -33.41 4.54 -17.96
C PRO A 24 -33.11 5.86 -17.26
N ALA A 25 -33.98 6.83 -17.51
CA ALA A 25 -34.03 8.12 -16.83
C ALA A 25 -33.96 7.94 -15.31
N THR A 26 -32.87 8.42 -14.71
CA THR A 26 -32.76 8.54 -13.26
C THR A 26 -33.61 9.72 -12.84
N GLN A 27 -34.60 9.39 -12.01
CA GLN A 27 -35.56 10.28 -11.40
C GLN A 27 -34.87 11.37 -10.58
N SER A 28 -35.42 12.57 -10.68
CA SER A 28 -35.13 13.75 -9.89
C SER A 28 -34.99 13.42 -8.41
N SER A 29 -33.80 13.63 -7.84
CA SER A 29 -33.63 13.67 -6.39
C SER A 29 -33.95 15.08 -5.87
N PRO A 30 -34.63 15.19 -4.72
CA PRO A 30 -35.07 16.46 -4.14
C PRO A 30 -33.92 17.28 -3.55
N SER A 31 -34.10 18.60 -3.61
CA SER A 31 -33.26 19.62 -2.99
C SER A 31 -32.81 19.26 -1.57
N LEU A 32 -31.51 19.04 -1.41
CA LEU A 32 -30.85 19.16 -0.12
C LEU A 32 -30.73 20.64 0.22
N GLN A 33 -31.49 21.08 1.22
CA GLN A 33 -31.30 22.36 1.88
C GLN A 33 -29.88 22.41 2.48
N PRO A 34 -29.18 23.55 2.46
CA PRO A 34 -27.97 23.73 3.25
C PRO A 34 -28.35 23.70 4.73
N GLY A 35 -28.14 22.56 5.37
CA GLY A 35 -28.22 22.44 6.82
C GLY A 35 -27.18 23.37 7.46
N ASN A 36 -27.66 24.23 8.34
CA ASN A 36 -26.88 25.17 9.12
C ASN A 36 -25.64 24.50 9.77
N PRO A 37 -24.47 25.16 9.81
CA PRO A 37 -23.34 24.68 10.58
C PRO A 37 -23.71 24.70 12.07
N VAL A 38 -24.02 23.54 12.64
CA VAL A 38 -23.98 23.34 14.08
C VAL A 38 -22.52 23.51 14.51
N MET A 39 -22.23 24.64 15.14
CA MET A 39 -20.99 24.81 15.90
C MET A 39 -21.00 23.81 17.06
N PRO A 40 -20.01 22.90 17.17
CA PRO A 40 -19.81 22.19 18.41
C PRO A 40 -19.34 23.18 19.49
N ALA A 41 -19.92 23.01 20.67
CA ALA A 41 -19.68 23.79 21.88
C ALA A 41 -18.19 23.97 22.22
N PRO A 42 -17.84 25.04 22.95
CA PRO A 42 -16.49 25.24 23.47
C PRO A 42 -16.04 24.06 24.34
N LEU A 43 -14.76 23.75 24.15
CA LEU A 43 -13.95 22.72 24.83
C LEU A 43 -14.20 22.68 26.34
N PRO A 44 -14.39 21.49 26.96
CA PRO A 44 -14.03 21.34 28.36
C PRO A 44 -12.51 21.41 28.48
N SER A 45 -12.07 22.44 29.19
CA SER A 45 -10.75 22.65 29.74
C SER A 45 -10.03 21.36 30.15
N SER A 46 -8.78 21.25 29.73
CA SER A 46 -7.65 20.85 30.57
C SER A 46 -7.92 19.74 31.59
N ALA A 47 -8.25 18.53 31.13
CA ALA A 47 -7.96 17.35 31.93
C ALA A 47 -6.46 17.09 31.85
N ALA A 48 -5.77 17.38 32.94
CA ALA A 48 -4.36 17.10 33.14
C ALA A 48 -4.01 15.66 32.73
N PRO A 49 -2.79 15.40 32.23
CA PRO A 49 -2.32 14.04 32.08
C PRO A 49 -2.28 13.38 33.46
N ASP A 50 -3.18 12.41 33.65
CA ASP A 50 -3.19 11.52 34.79
C ASP A 50 -1.78 10.92 34.94
N LYS A 51 -1.12 11.32 36.03
CA LYS A 51 0.17 10.77 36.43
C LYS A 51 -0.07 9.32 36.81
N HIS A 52 0.06 8.41 35.84
CA HIS A 52 0.25 7.00 36.12
C HIS A 52 1.56 6.85 36.92
N GLU A 53 1.43 6.83 38.24
CA GLU A 53 2.48 6.47 39.17
C GLU A 53 2.98 5.05 38.87
N GLY A 54 4.19 4.98 38.34
CA GLY A 54 5.32 4.63 39.22
C GLY A 54 5.49 3.17 39.65
N GLY A 55 4.85 2.18 39.03
CA GLY A 55 5.18 0.77 39.26
C GLY A 55 6.47 0.35 38.52
N ARG A 56 7.64 0.56 39.12
CA ARG A 56 8.97 0.09 38.65
C ARG A 56 9.15 -1.44 38.77
N GLY A 57 8.22 -2.20 38.18
CA GLY A 57 8.43 -3.61 37.87
C GLY A 57 8.71 -3.74 36.38
N THR A 58 9.94 -4.08 35.99
CA THR A 58 10.24 -4.50 34.61
C THR A 58 9.60 -5.86 34.34
N VAL A 59 8.28 -5.91 34.30
CA VAL A 59 7.58 -7.03 33.69
C VAL A 59 7.99 -6.96 32.22
N LYS A 60 8.76 -7.97 31.76
CA LYS A 60 9.09 -8.14 30.34
C LYS A 60 7.78 -8.34 29.58
N GLY A 61 7.12 -7.24 29.22
CA GLY A 61 5.94 -7.27 28.38
C GLY A 61 6.30 -7.85 27.02
N ARG A 62 5.35 -8.55 26.40
CA ARG A 62 5.43 -8.95 25.00
C ARG A 62 4.29 -8.27 24.27
N CYS A 63 4.58 -7.71 23.11
CA CYS A 63 3.54 -7.22 22.21
C CYS A 63 2.66 -8.40 21.77
N SER A 64 1.37 -8.32 22.03
CA SER A 64 0.33 -9.30 21.64
C SER A 64 -0.10 -9.18 20.18
N TYR A 65 0.51 -8.28 19.41
CA TYR A 65 0.21 -8.15 17.98
C TYR A 65 1.07 -9.12 17.18
N GLU A 66 0.43 -10.08 16.50
CA GLU A 66 1.06 -11.12 15.67
C GLU A 66 1.98 -10.55 14.57
N GLY A 67 1.64 -9.38 14.01
CA GLY A 67 2.45 -8.70 13.00
C GLY A 67 3.63 -7.88 13.56
N CYS A 68 3.91 -7.97 14.86
CA CYS A 68 5.00 -7.22 15.47
C CYS A 68 6.35 -7.93 15.24
N GLY A 69 7.17 -7.41 14.33
CA GLY A 69 8.51 -7.97 14.07
C GLY A 69 9.51 -7.93 15.24
N ARG A 70 9.19 -7.25 16.35
CA ARG A 70 10.05 -7.14 17.54
C ARG A 70 9.19 -7.07 18.82
N PRO A 71 8.53 -8.18 19.22
CA PRO A 71 7.50 -8.12 20.25
C PRO A 71 8.07 -7.96 21.67
N THR A 72 9.35 -8.24 21.90
CA THR A 72 10.01 -8.19 23.22
C THR A 72 11.06 -7.09 23.35
N GLN A 73 11.42 -6.40 22.26
CA GLN A 73 12.50 -5.40 22.26
C GLN A 73 12.03 -3.97 22.60
N SER A 74 10.77 -3.80 23.00
CA SER A 74 10.26 -2.48 23.36
C SER A 74 10.63 -2.13 24.79
N SER A 75 11.00 -0.88 25.03
CA SER A 75 11.22 -0.35 26.37
C SER A 75 9.89 -0.10 27.11
N LYS A 76 8.79 0.09 26.36
CA LYS A 76 7.46 0.39 26.89
C LYS A 76 6.40 -0.50 26.27
N PHE A 77 5.44 -0.90 27.09
CA PHE A 77 4.28 -1.69 26.71
C PHE A 77 3.02 -1.04 27.25
N PHE A 78 1.99 -0.98 26.41
CA PHE A 78 0.71 -0.35 26.71
C PHE A 78 -0.36 -1.42 26.69
N LYS A 79 -1.00 -1.66 27.84
CA LYS A 79 -2.25 -2.42 27.87
C LYS A 79 -3.35 -1.53 27.29
N ILE A 80 -4.15 -2.10 26.40
CA ILE A 80 -5.29 -1.41 25.80
C ILE A 80 -6.53 -1.78 26.59
N ASP A 81 -7.18 -0.78 27.15
CA ASP A 81 -8.45 -0.93 27.87
C ASP A 81 -9.62 -0.67 26.91
N ASP A 82 -10.74 -1.38 27.10
CA ASP A 82 -11.99 -1.24 26.33
C ASP A 82 -12.54 0.20 26.31
N LYS A 83 -12.15 1.03 27.29
CA LYS A 83 -12.63 2.41 27.42
C LYS A 83 -11.69 3.44 26.82
N ARG A 84 -10.57 3.03 26.21
CA ARG A 84 -9.56 3.97 25.69
C ARG A 84 -10.08 4.67 24.43
N LYS A 85 -10.21 6.01 24.50
CA LYS A 85 -10.57 6.89 23.38
C LYS A 85 -9.43 7.87 23.06
N ALA A 86 -8.23 7.35 22.81
CA ALA A 86 -7.08 8.17 22.47
C ALA A 86 -6.99 8.37 20.94
N GLY A 87 -6.76 9.61 20.50
CA GLY A 87 -6.49 9.92 19.08
C GLY A 87 -7.66 9.74 18.11
N GLY A 88 -8.90 9.70 18.60
CA GLY A 88 -10.09 9.56 17.77
C GLY A 88 -10.21 8.21 17.04
N GLN A 89 -9.43 7.20 17.46
CA GLN A 89 -9.45 5.86 16.88
C GLN A 89 -10.28 4.91 17.74
N ASP A 90 -10.85 3.89 17.11
CA ASP A 90 -11.56 2.81 17.80
C ASP A 90 -10.56 1.76 18.31
N TRP A 91 -10.38 1.68 19.63
CA TRP A 91 -9.48 0.73 20.27
C TRP A 91 -10.17 -0.59 20.67
N SER A 92 -11.48 -0.72 20.46
CA SER A 92 -12.29 -1.84 20.96
C SER A 92 -11.81 -3.18 20.42
N ALA A 93 -11.37 -3.23 19.15
CA ALA A 93 -10.81 -4.43 18.53
C ALA A 93 -9.47 -4.89 19.16
N LEU A 94 -8.80 -4.00 19.90
CA LEU A 94 -7.51 -4.22 20.54
C LEU A 94 -7.61 -4.29 22.06
N ALA A 95 -8.81 -4.18 22.63
CA ALA A 95 -9.01 -4.21 24.06
C ALA A 95 -8.53 -5.53 24.68
N GLY A 96 -7.92 -5.43 25.86
CA GLY A 96 -7.27 -6.54 26.54
C GLY A 96 -5.89 -6.93 25.99
N ARG A 97 -5.47 -6.40 24.82
CA ARG A 97 -4.15 -6.68 24.24
C ARG A 97 -3.06 -5.76 24.80
N VAL A 98 -1.81 -6.22 24.74
CA VAL A 98 -0.64 -5.42 25.08
C VAL A 98 0.10 -5.04 23.81
N LEU A 99 0.31 -3.74 23.57
CA LEU A 99 1.06 -3.25 22.42
C LEU A 99 2.40 -2.68 22.86
N CYS A 100 3.46 -2.94 22.08
CA CYS A 100 4.69 -2.18 22.22
C CYS A 100 4.49 -0.71 21.79
N ASP A 101 5.35 0.17 22.26
CA ASP A 101 5.35 1.61 21.92
C ASP A 101 5.20 1.88 20.42
N THR A 102 5.98 1.18 19.59
CA THR A 102 5.93 1.33 18.13
C THR A 102 4.58 0.93 17.54
N CYS A 103 3.94 -0.12 18.05
CA CYS A 103 2.62 -0.56 17.60
C CYS A 103 1.52 0.39 18.10
N TYR A 104 1.61 0.81 19.36
CA TYR A 104 0.68 1.76 19.97
C TYR A 104 0.64 3.09 19.21
N VAL A 105 1.80 3.73 19.00
CA VAL A 105 1.89 5.01 18.27
C VAL A 105 1.41 4.88 16.83
N ARG A 106 1.65 3.73 16.19
CA ARG A 106 1.18 3.49 14.83
C ARG A 106 -0.35 3.44 14.77
N PHE A 107 -0.98 2.68 15.65
CA PHE A 107 -2.45 2.62 15.69
C PHE A 107 -3.05 3.98 16.01
N LEU A 108 -2.45 4.70 16.97
CA LEU A 108 -2.87 6.05 17.33
C LEU A 108 -2.85 7.02 16.14
N ARG A 109 -1.87 6.90 15.23
CA ARG A 109 -1.73 7.79 14.06
C ARG A 109 -2.55 7.34 12.85
N ASN A 110 -2.59 6.03 12.59
CA ASN A 110 -3.08 5.49 11.32
C ASN A 110 -4.40 4.72 11.46
N GLY A 111 -4.89 4.48 12.68
CA GLY A 111 -6.04 3.62 12.96
C GLY A 111 -5.82 2.14 12.64
N THR A 112 -4.62 1.74 12.22
CA THR A 112 -4.31 0.37 11.79
C THR A 112 -2.94 -0.08 12.30
N LEU A 113 -2.83 -1.34 12.73
CA LEU A 113 -1.57 -1.95 13.16
C LEU A 113 -0.77 -2.57 12.01
N GLU A 114 -1.40 -2.69 10.84
CA GLU A 114 -0.82 -3.34 9.68
C GLU A 114 0.50 -2.69 9.27
N ARG A 115 1.55 -3.51 9.23
CA ARG A 115 2.85 -3.14 8.68
C ARG A 115 2.91 -3.60 7.23
N THR A 116 2.03 -3.05 6.39
CA THR A 116 2.02 -3.35 4.95
C THR A 116 3.30 -2.88 4.25
N ARG A 117 3.97 -1.85 4.76
CA ARG A 117 5.22 -1.38 4.18
C ARG A 117 6.40 -2.29 4.52
N ASN A 118 6.87 -3.04 3.52
CA ASN A 118 8.11 -3.81 3.50
C ASN A 118 8.06 -5.12 4.31
N LYS A 119 7.05 -5.97 4.11
CA LYS A 119 7.24 -7.38 4.48
C LYS A 119 8.47 -7.88 3.71
N PRO A 120 9.50 -8.44 4.37
CA PRO A 120 10.63 -9.01 3.67
C PRO A 120 10.08 -10.08 2.72
N LEU A 121 10.36 -9.92 1.43
CA LEU A 121 9.98 -10.92 0.44
C LEU A 121 10.73 -12.22 0.74
N ASP A 122 10.06 -13.34 0.46
CA ASP A 122 10.67 -14.65 0.56
C ASP A 122 11.90 -14.74 -0.35
N ALA A 123 12.88 -15.58 0.01
CA ALA A 123 14.13 -15.64 -0.74
C ALA A 123 13.92 -15.96 -2.23
N SER A 124 12.87 -16.74 -2.55
CA SER A 124 12.41 -17.05 -3.90
C SER A 124 11.82 -15.85 -4.65
N GLU A 125 11.25 -14.87 -3.95
CA GLU A 125 10.64 -13.66 -4.52
C GLU A 125 11.60 -12.44 -4.55
N ARG A 126 12.84 -12.57 -4.05
CA ARG A 126 13.87 -11.50 -4.04
C ARG A 126 14.54 -11.32 -5.41
N ARG A 127 13.73 -11.15 -6.45
CA ARG A 127 14.19 -10.85 -7.82
C ARG A 127 13.41 -9.68 -8.38
N CYS A 128 14.13 -8.70 -8.94
CA CYS A 128 13.52 -7.62 -9.68
C CYS A 128 12.80 -8.17 -10.93
N THR A 129 11.52 -7.89 -11.05
CA THR A 129 10.66 -8.29 -12.18
C THR A 129 10.85 -7.40 -13.40
N TYR A 130 11.46 -6.21 -13.24
CA TYR A 130 11.68 -5.29 -14.35
C TYR A 130 12.69 -5.88 -15.36
N PRO A 131 12.30 -6.06 -16.64
CA PRO A 131 13.16 -6.71 -17.65
C PRO A 131 14.42 -5.92 -17.96
N GLY A 132 14.39 -4.58 -17.86
CA GLY A 132 15.56 -3.71 -18.05
C GLY A 132 16.50 -3.61 -16.83
N CYS A 133 16.35 -4.47 -15.83
CA CYS A 133 17.21 -4.47 -14.65
C CYS A 133 18.49 -5.29 -14.91
N GLU A 134 19.65 -4.63 -14.93
CA GLU A 134 20.95 -5.29 -15.12
C GLU A 134 21.32 -6.26 -13.99
N ARG A 135 20.82 -6.00 -12.78
CA ARG A 135 21.18 -6.73 -11.56
C ARG A 135 19.92 -7.11 -10.78
N PRO A 136 19.10 -8.03 -11.30
CA PRO A 136 17.79 -8.32 -10.73
C PRO A 136 17.85 -9.04 -9.38
N THR A 137 18.96 -9.71 -9.03
CA THR A 137 19.10 -10.46 -7.77
C THR A 137 20.06 -9.80 -6.78
N GLN A 138 20.85 -8.82 -7.19
CA GLN A 138 21.93 -8.24 -6.38
C GLN A 138 21.53 -6.93 -5.71
N SER A 139 20.37 -6.93 -5.06
CA SER A 139 19.89 -5.77 -4.29
C SER A 139 19.81 -6.10 -2.81
N SER A 140 20.20 -5.15 -1.96
CA SER A 140 20.02 -5.26 -0.51
C SER A 140 18.55 -5.30 -0.12
N LYS A 141 17.68 -4.65 -0.92
CA LYS A 141 16.25 -4.54 -0.67
C LYS A 141 15.43 -4.75 -1.95
N PHE A 142 14.33 -5.47 -1.79
CA PHE A 142 13.30 -5.68 -2.80
C PHE A 142 11.98 -5.18 -2.24
N LEU A 143 11.19 -4.50 -3.07
CA LEU A 143 9.91 -3.95 -2.70
C LEU A 143 8.85 -4.47 -3.66
N LYS A 144 7.81 -5.08 -3.11
CA LYS A 144 6.60 -5.43 -3.86
C LYS A 144 5.75 -4.17 -4.00
N ILE A 145 5.32 -3.89 -5.22
CA ILE A 145 4.43 -2.78 -5.48
C ILE A 145 3.01 -3.27 -5.24
N ASP A 146 2.46 -2.87 -4.10
CA ASP A 146 1.05 -3.04 -3.84
C ASP A 146 0.32 -1.88 -4.54
N GLY A 147 -0.75 -2.12 -5.30
CA GLY A 147 -1.49 -1.11 -6.07
C GLY A 147 -2.13 0.01 -5.26
N ARG A 148 -1.84 0.08 -3.96
CA ARG A 148 -2.17 1.16 -3.03
C ARG A 148 -0.98 2.09 -2.77
N THR A 149 0.16 1.85 -3.42
CA THR A 149 1.38 2.64 -3.24
C THR A 149 1.21 3.99 -3.92
N ALA A 150 0.86 5.02 -3.15
CA ALA A 150 0.83 6.43 -3.61
C ALA A 150 2.13 7.17 -3.27
N ALA A 151 3.28 6.50 -3.46
CA ALA A 151 4.57 7.09 -3.12
C ALA A 151 5.06 8.03 -4.24
N GLY A 152 5.42 9.27 -3.90
CA GLY A 152 6.04 10.21 -4.83
C GLY A 152 5.12 10.81 -5.90
N GLY A 153 3.80 10.72 -5.73
CA GLY A 153 2.83 11.28 -6.68
C GLY A 153 2.84 10.62 -8.06
N GLN A 154 3.47 9.44 -8.19
CA GLN A 154 3.52 8.67 -9.43
C GLN A 154 2.39 7.63 -9.45
N ASP A 155 1.94 7.28 -10.65
CA ASP A 155 1.01 6.15 -10.82
C ASP A 155 1.80 4.84 -10.74
N TRP A 156 1.51 4.02 -9.74
CA TRP A 156 2.15 2.70 -9.59
C TRP A 156 1.27 1.57 -10.13
N SER A 157 0.12 1.90 -10.73
CA SER A 157 -0.93 0.95 -11.10
C SER A 157 -0.40 -0.07 -12.11
N ALA A 158 0.38 0.39 -13.10
CA ALA A 158 1.02 -0.46 -14.10
C ALA A 158 2.07 -1.43 -13.53
N LEU A 159 2.61 -1.15 -12.35
CA LEU A 159 3.64 -1.95 -11.69
C LEU A 159 3.07 -2.79 -10.54
N THR A 160 1.75 -2.76 -10.31
CA THR A 160 1.08 -3.53 -9.25
C THR A 160 1.39 -5.02 -9.38
N GLY A 161 1.83 -5.63 -8.28
CA GLY A 161 2.23 -7.04 -8.23
C GLY A 161 3.68 -7.30 -8.64
N SER A 162 4.36 -6.32 -9.25
CA SER A 162 5.78 -6.44 -9.60
C SER A 162 6.68 -6.24 -8.37
N VAL A 163 7.83 -6.90 -8.40
CA VAL A 163 8.89 -6.72 -7.40
C VAL A 163 10.00 -5.87 -8.00
N LEU A 164 10.33 -4.75 -7.37
CA LEU A 164 11.42 -3.89 -7.81
C LEU A 164 12.58 -3.95 -6.82
N CYS A 165 13.81 -3.96 -7.33
CA CYS A 165 14.98 -3.70 -6.51
C CYS A 165 14.98 -2.22 -6.06
N ASN A 166 15.74 -1.93 -4.99
CA ASN A 166 15.85 -0.57 -4.43
C ASN A 166 16.21 0.48 -5.49
N THR A 167 17.12 0.15 -6.42
CA THR A 167 17.56 1.04 -7.50
C THR A 167 16.43 1.34 -8.50
N CYS A 168 15.69 0.32 -8.95
CA CYS A 168 14.57 0.49 -9.86
C CYS A 168 13.41 1.25 -9.18
N TYR A 169 13.09 0.89 -7.94
CA TYR A 169 12.08 1.60 -7.15
C TYR A 169 12.41 3.09 -7.01
N ALA A 170 13.63 3.43 -6.61
CA ALA A 170 14.07 4.81 -6.43
C ALA A 170 14.14 5.60 -7.74
N ARG A 171 14.36 4.94 -8.88
CA ARG A 171 14.27 5.58 -10.19
C ARG A 171 12.83 5.93 -10.53
N TYR A 172 11.93 4.96 -10.42
CA TYR A 172 10.51 5.19 -10.71
C TYR A 172 9.93 6.29 -9.83
N LEU A 173 10.27 6.28 -8.54
CA LEU A 173 9.85 7.30 -7.59
C LEU A 173 10.29 8.72 -8.00
N ARG A 174 11.46 8.87 -8.64
CA ARG A 174 12.01 10.16 -9.05
C ARG A 174 11.54 10.61 -10.43
N ASN A 175 11.45 9.68 -11.38
CA ASN A 175 11.28 10.00 -12.79
C ASN A 175 9.90 9.60 -13.34
N GLY A 176 9.10 8.85 -12.59
CA GLY A 176 7.85 8.25 -13.08
C GLY A 176 8.03 7.14 -14.13
N THR A 177 9.27 6.80 -14.49
CA THR A 177 9.60 5.76 -15.48
C THR A 177 10.77 4.90 -15.04
N LEU A 178 10.73 3.61 -15.42
CA LEU A 178 11.83 2.66 -15.22
C LEU A 178 12.82 2.66 -16.38
N GLU A 179 12.42 3.20 -17.54
CA GLU A 179 13.24 3.22 -18.73
C GLU A 179 14.57 3.94 -18.46
N ARG A 180 15.66 3.26 -18.81
CA ARG A 180 16.93 3.95 -18.99
C ARG A 180 16.84 4.61 -20.34
N THR A 181 16.81 5.94 -20.38
CA THR A 181 17.33 6.65 -21.54
C THR A 181 18.77 6.18 -21.69
N SER A 182 18.96 5.19 -22.57
CA SER A 182 20.25 4.69 -23.00
C SER A 182 20.92 5.77 -23.85
N GLY A 183 21.29 6.86 -23.20
CA GLY A 183 22.22 7.84 -23.75
C GLY A 183 23.60 7.21 -23.79
N GLY A 184 23.91 6.48 -24.88
CA GLY A 184 25.27 6.01 -25.14
C GLY A 184 25.38 4.55 -25.58
N SER A 185 24.82 4.21 -26.74
CA SER A 185 25.42 3.15 -27.58
C SER A 185 25.34 3.58 -29.04
N GLY A 186 25.98 4.73 -29.30
CA GLY A 186 26.26 5.25 -30.64
C GLY A 186 27.77 5.30 -30.82
N ILE A 187 28.42 4.15 -30.93
CA ILE A 187 29.68 4.05 -31.67
C ILE A 187 29.48 2.99 -32.73
N VAL A 188 28.92 3.43 -33.85
CA VAL A 188 29.03 2.72 -35.13
C VAL A 188 30.51 2.87 -35.54
N ARG A 189 31.34 1.87 -35.25
CA ARG A 189 32.68 1.78 -35.86
C ARG A 189 32.45 1.25 -37.28
N GLY A 190 32.32 2.18 -38.22
CA GLY A 190 32.45 1.89 -39.65
C GLY A 190 33.89 1.48 -39.93
N GLY A 191 34.05 0.27 -40.46
CA GLY A 191 35.25 -0.19 -41.15
C GLY A 191 34.95 -0.31 -42.63
#